data_AF-A0A815A2Y1-F1
#
_entry.id   AF-A0A815A2Y1-F1
#
_cell.length_a   1.000
_cell.length_b   1.000
_cell.length_c   1.000
_cell.angle_alpha   90.00
_cell.angle_beta   90.00
_cell.angle_gamma   90.00
#
_symmetry.space_group_name_H-M   'P 1'
#
loop_
_entity.id
_entity.type
_entity.pdbx_description
1 polymer ?
#
loop_
_entity_poly.entity_id
_entity_poly.type
_entity_poly.pdbx_seq_one_letter_code
_entity_poly.pdbx_strand_id
1 'polypeptide(L)'
;MEKIEAYECLHQNDPLPNLIERTNKYLLNLRLTNWIIQRQYEQLSIKLYEVELTHLYDLPKAHKSGTPLCPIISGIKHPTIKISKFLDELLRPLFHQIALNTTVTYSFDLIKQLYKWSKYNILHQETLLCTMDVLDLYYLNIKQINGLKIETIIRLCRFVVQNNYFSYNGKYYHQVCGGAMGSPLTLTIANCYMFFFERDIIKQINNGGGLYL
;
A
#
# COMPACT_ATOMS: atom_id res chain seq x y z
N MET A 1 0.25 -19.88 12.82
CA MET A 1 -0.34 -18.58 12.45
C MET A 1 -1.83 -18.78 12.32
N GLU A 2 -2.63 -18.09 13.12
CA GLU A 2 -4.09 -18.05 12.94
C GLU A 2 -4.39 -17.48 11.55
N LYS A 3 -5.37 -18.05 10.85
CA LYS A 3 -5.87 -17.47 9.60
C LYS A 3 -6.57 -16.17 9.95
N ILE A 4 -5.91 -15.05 9.70
CA ILE A 4 -6.58 -13.75 9.74
C ILE A 4 -7.61 -13.75 8.61
N GLU A 5 -8.89 -13.55 8.94
CA GLU A 5 -9.97 -13.41 7.96
C GLU A 5 -9.79 -12.07 7.22
N ALA A 6 -8.91 -12.05 6.22
CA ALA A 6 -8.61 -10.83 5.47
C ALA A 6 -9.76 -10.37 4.55
N TYR A 7 -10.71 -11.27 4.27
CA TYR A 7 -11.82 -11.05 3.35
C TYR A 7 -13.15 -11.49 3.94
N GLU A 8 -14.15 -10.63 3.84
CA GLU A 8 -15.54 -10.92 4.19
C GLU A 8 -16.36 -11.16 2.91
N CYS A 9 -17.16 -12.23 2.89
CA CYS A 9 -18.02 -12.58 1.76
C CYS A 9 -19.35 -11.81 1.84
N LEU A 10 -19.66 -11.04 0.79
CA LEU A 10 -20.92 -10.29 0.65
C LEU A 10 -21.98 -11.06 -0.15
N HIS A 11 -21.71 -12.33 -0.47
CA HIS A 11 -22.57 -13.18 -1.30
C HIS A 11 -22.87 -12.57 -2.68
N GLN A 12 -24.15 -12.40 -3.03
CA GLN A 12 -24.63 -11.95 -4.35
C GLN A 12 -25.02 -10.46 -4.38
N ASN A 13 -24.79 -9.72 -3.29
CA ASN A 13 -25.11 -8.30 -3.25
C ASN A 13 -23.98 -7.49 -3.90
N ASP A 14 -24.22 -6.99 -5.12
CA ASP A 14 -23.22 -6.19 -5.85
C ASP A 14 -22.90 -4.89 -5.09
N PRO A 15 -21.66 -4.72 -4.58
CA PRO A 15 -21.31 -3.52 -3.83
C PRO A 15 -21.07 -2.31 -4.73
N LEU A 16 -20.94 -2.48 -6.06
CA LEU A 16 -20.51 -1.44 -6.97
C LEU A 16 -21.41 -0.18 -6.95
N PRO A 17 -22.75 -0.26 -7.03
CA PRO A 17 -23.59 0.94 -7.03
C PRO A 17 -23.42 1.75 -5.74
N ASN A 18 -23.45 1.07 -4.59
CA ASN A 18 -23.27 1.67 -3.27
C ASN A 18 -21.86 2.26 -3.10
N LEU A 19 -20.83 1.60 -3.64
CA LEU A 19 -19.45 2.06 -3.59
C LEU A 19 -19.24 3.33 -4.42
N ILE A 20 -19.86 3.43 -5.60
CA ILE A 20 -19.82 4.62 -6.45
C ILE A 20 -20.47 5.81 -5.75
N GLU A 21 -21.70 5.62 -5.24
CA GLU A 21 -22.43 6.66 -4.52
C GLU A 21 -21.61 7.14 -3.30
N ARG A 22 -21.13 6.21 -2.49
CA ARG A 22 -20.31 6.49 -1.31
C ARG A 22 -19.04 7.28 -1.65
N THR A 23 -18.35 6.90 -2.73
CA THR A 23 -17.12 7.59 -3.17
C THR A 23 -17.41 9.03 -3.59
N ASN A 24 -18.41 9.24 -4.44
CA ASN A 24 -18.75 10.60 -4.90
C ASN A 24 -19.30 11.47 -3.75
N LYS A 25 -20.15 10.91 -2.88
CA LYS A 25 -20.68 11.61 -1.69
C LYS A 25 -19.56 12.00 -0.73
N TYR A 26 -18.58 11.12 -0.53
CA TYR A 26 -17.41 11.41 0.30
C TYR A 26 -16.57 12.56 -0.26
N LEU A 27 -16.25 12.53 -1.56
CA LEU A 27 -15.49 13.59 -2.22
C LEU A 27 -16.26 14.92 -2.21
N LEU A 28 -17.57 14.90 -2.42
CA LEU A 28 -18.42 16.09 -2.33
C LEU A 28 -18.38 16.69 -0.92
N ASN A 29 -18.48 15.85 0.13
CA ASN A 29 -18.37 16.32 1.50
C ASN A 29 -17.02 17.00 1.77
N LEU A 30 -15.91 16.38 1.35
CA LEU A 30 -14.58 16.98 1.49
C LEU A 30 -14.46 18.32 0.77
N ARG A 31 -15.11 18.47 -0.38
CA ARG A 31 -15.16 19.72 -1.13
C ARG A 31 -15.97 20.81 -0.43
N LEU A 32 -17.16 20.47 0.08
CA LEU A 32 -18.05 21.41 0.78
C LEU A 32 -17.46 21.91 2.11
N THR A 33 -16.68 21.07 2.77
CA THR A 33 -15.98 21.39 4.02
C THR A 33 -14.57 21.95 3.81
N ASN A 34 -14.19 22.24 2.56
CA ASN A 34 -12.90 22.82 2.17
C ASN A 34 -11.65 22.00 2.59
N TRP A 35 -11.78 20.67 2.69
CA TRP A 35 -10.61 19.78 2.86
C TRP A 35 -9.84 19.57 1.54
N ILE A 36 -10.52 19.73 0.40
CA ILE A 36 -9.95 19.68 -0.95
C ILE A 36 -10.45 20.88 -1.78
N ILE A 37 -9.62 21.33 -2.73
CA ILE A 37 -10.00 22.42 -3.66
C ILE A 37 -10.84 21.90 -4.83
N GLN A 38 -11.48 22.82 -5.56
CA GLN A 38 -12.33 22.49 -6.72
C GLN A 38 -11.61 21.61 -7.75
N ARG A 39 -10.37 21.97 -8.13
CA ARG A 39 -9.56 21.21 -9.08
C ARG A 39 -9.32 19.77 -8.63
N GLN A 40 -9.07 19.56 -7.35
CA GLN A 40 -8.88 18.21 -6.79
C GLN A 40 -10.18 17.42 -6.79
N TYR A 41 -11.30 18.06 -6.44
CA TYR A 41 -12.61 17.42 -6.50
C TYR A 41 -12.94 16.94 -7.91
N GLU A 42 -12.73 17.78 -8.93
CA GLU A 42 -12.94 17.41 -10.34
C GLU A 42 -12.03 16.27 -10.80
N GLN A 43 -10.76 16.29 -10.39
CA GLN A 43 -9.80 15.23 -10.70
C GLN A 43 -10.16 13.89 -10.04
N LEU A 44 -10.67 13.93 -8.80
CA LEU A 44 -10.92 12.74 -7.99
C LEU A 44 -12.30 12.12 -8.23
N SER A 45 -13.28 12.93 -8.64
CA SER A 45 -14.66 12.46 -8.87
C SER A 45 -14.73 11.40 -9.96
N ILE A 46 -15.61 10.42 -9.77
CA ILE A 46 -15.77 9.29 -10.70
C ILE A 46 -17.11 9.37 -11.43
N LYS A 47 -17.09 8.96 -12.70
CA LYS A 47 -18.31 8.81 -13.51
C LYS A 47 -18.65 7.33 -13.66
N LEU A 48 -19.94 7.02 -13.76
CA LEU A 48 -20.45 5.64 -13.80
C LEU A 48 -19.80 4.78 -14.90
N TYR A 49 -19.53 5.36 -16.07
CA TYR A 49 -18.93 4.64 -17.21
C TYR A 49 -17.41 4.44 -17.09
N GLU A 50 -16.75 5.07 -16.12
CA GLU A 50 -15.29 4.99 -15.93
C GLU A 50 -14.87 3.90 -14.96
N VAL A 51 -15.82 3.32 -14.24
CA VAL A 51 -15.55 2.44 -13.08
C VAL A 51 -16.25 1.11 -13.21
N GLU A 52 -15.61 0.08 -12.70
CA GLU A 52 -16.16 -1.28 -12.62
C GLU A 52 -15.66 -1.93 -11.32
N LEU A 53 -16.38 -2.96 -10.88
CA LEU A 53 -15.89 -3.75 -9.75
C LEU A 53 -14.72 -4.60 -10.21
N THR A 54 -13.67 -4.64 -9.40
CA THR A 54 -12.47 -5.38 -9.72
C THR A 54 -12.73 -6.88 -9.60
N HIS A 55 -11.99 -7.67 -10.36
CA HIS A 55 -12.05 -9.12 -10.30
C HIS A 55 -10.73 -9.66 -9.74
N LEU A 56 -10.82 -10.61 -8.81
CA LEU A 56 -9.65 -11.35 -8.34
C LEU A 56 -9.32 -12.44 -9.35
N TYR A 57 -8.10 -12.44 -9.86
CA TYR A 57 -7.60 -13.48 -10.75
C TYR A 57 -6.25 -13.98 -10.26
N ASP A 58 -5.88 -15.16 -10.72
CA ASP A 58 -4.66 -15.83 -10.29
C ASP A 58 -3.58 -15.77 -11.36
N LEU A 59 -2.34 -15.52 -10.95
CA LEU A 59 -1.15 -15.66 -11.79
C LEU A 59 -0.35 -16.91 -11.38
N PRO A 60 0.04 -17.79 -12.31
CA PRO A 60 0.82 -18.98 -11.98
C PRO A 60 2.26 -18.62 -11.61
N LYS A 61 2.76 -19.14 -10.49
CA LYS A 61 4.19 -19.07 -10.13
C LYS A 61 4.94 -20.22 -10.78
N ALA A 62 5.17 -20.12 -12.10
CA ALA A 62 5.79 -21.18 -12.92
C ALA A 62 7.18 -21.65 -12.46
N HIS A 63 7.89 -20.83 -11.68
CA HIS A 63 9.20 -21.17 -11.11
C HIS A 63 9.14 -21.99 -9.82
N LYS A 64 7.94 -22.27 -9.27
CA LYS A 64 7.76 -23.06 -8.05
C LYS A 64 7.15 -24.43 -8.39
N SER A 65 7.63 -25.48 -7.74
CA SER A 65 7.07 -26.82 -7.89
C SER A 65 5.55 -26.82 -7.65
N GLY A 66 4.80 -27.51 -8.50
CA GLY A 66 3.34 -27.53 -8.46
C GLY A 66 2.65 -26.26 -8.98
N THR A 67 3.40 -25.29 -9.49
CA THR A 67 2.88 -24.03 -10.11
C THR A 67 1.78 -23.35 -9.27
N PRO A 68 2.04 -23.05 -7.97
CA PRO A 68 1.06 -22.43 -7.11
C PRO A 68 0.58 -21.08 -7.68
N LEU A 69 -0.67 -20.75 -7.39
CA LEU A 69 -1.33 -19.53 -7.86
C LEU A 69 -1.02 -18.34 -6.95
N CYS A 70 -0.95 -17.15 -7.55
CA CYS A 70 -0.82 -15.86 -6.87
C CYS A 70 -2.09 -15.04 -7.12
N PRO A 71 -2.93 -14.80 -6.11
CA PRO A 71 -4.12 -13.98 -6.29
C PRO A 71 -3.73 -12.51 -6.50
N ILE A 72 -4.39 -11.85 -7.45
CA ILE A 72 -4.21 -10.45 -7.82
C ILE A 72 -5.57 -9.78 -7.93
N ILE A 73 -5.70 -8.57 -7.37
CA ILE A 73 -6.89 -7.72 -7.52
C ILE A 73 -6.51 -6.55 -8.46
N SER A 74 -6.93 -6.59 -9.72
CA SER A 74 -6.63 -5.49 -10.66
C SER A 74 -7.49 -4.27 -10.34
N GLY A 75 -6.89 -3.27 -9.69
CA GLY A 75 -7.54 -2.03 -9.25
C GLY A 75 -7.81 -0.97 -10.33
N ILE A 76 -7.55 -1.25 -11.61
CA ILE A 76 -7.37 -0.21 -12.65
C ILE A 76 -8.61 0.68 -12.84
N LYS A 77 -9.80 0.12 -12.73
CA LYS A 77 -11.09 0.83 -12.86
C LYS A 77 -11.90 0.83 -11.56
N HIS A 78 -11.27 0.50 -10.43
CA HIS A 78 -11.94 0.49 -9.14
C HIS A 78 -12.43 1.90 -8.76
N PRO A 79 -13.59 2.07 -8.09
CA PRO A 79 -14.09 3.39 -7.69
C PRO A 79 -13.11 4.27 -6.89
N THR A 80 -12.17 3.67 -6.16
CA THR A 80 -11.15 4.40 -5.38
C THR A 80 -9.86 4.69 -6.17
N ILE A 81 -9.73 4.29 -7.44
CA ILE A 81 -8.46 4.33 -8.18
C ILE A 81 -7.91 5.74 -8.37
N LYS A 82 -8.76 6.73 -8.64
CA LYS A 82 -8.33 8.13 -8.83
C LYS A 82 -7.73 8.69 -7.53
N ILE A 83 -8.36 8.41 -6.40
CA ILE A 83 -7.85 8.77 -5.06
C ILE A 83 -6.52 8.06 -4.79
N SER A 84 -6.45 6.77 -5.08
CA SER A 84 -5.25 5.97 -4.90
C SER A 84 -4.06 6.49 -5.71
N LYS A 85 -4.27 6.84 -6.99
CA LYS A 85 -3.23 7.41 -7.86
C LYS A 85 -2.80 8.81 -7.41
N PHE A 86 -3.78 9.66 -7.07
CA PHE A 86 -3.49 11.00 -6.56
C PHE A 86 -2.62 10.96 -5.30
N LEU A 87 -2.96 10.10 -4.35
CA LEU A 87 -2.17 9.93 -3.13
C LEU A 87 -0.79 9.34 -3.39
N ASP A 88 -0.70 8.37 -4.30
CA ASP A 88 0.58 7.80 -4.72
C ASP A 88 1.50 8.86 -5.35
N GLU A 89 1.01 9.64 -6.31
CA GLU A 89 1.75 10.76 -6.94
C GLU A 89 2.18 11.81 -5.91
N LEU A 90 1.36 12.03 -4.88
CA LEU A 90 1.65 12.97 -3.79
C LEU A 90 2.72 12.46 -2.83
N LEU A 91 2.65 11.19 -2.42
CA LEU A 91 3.46 10.62 -1.36
C LEU A 91 4.76 10.00 -1.86
N ARG A 92 4.77 9.44 -3.07
CA ARG A 92 5.91 8.72 -3.64
C ARG A 92 7.18 9.57 -3.73
N PRO A 93 7.15 10.84 -4.18
CA PRO A 93 8.36 11.67 -4.21
C PRO A 93 8.96 11.89 -2.81
N LEU A 94 8.12 12.04 -1.80
CA LEU A 94 8.57 12.21 -0.41
C LEU A 94 9.23 10.93 0.10
N PHE A 95 8.61 9.78 -0.15
CA PHE A 95 9.21 8.49 0.17
C PHE A 95 10.57 8.33 -0.50
N HIS A 96 10.68 8.63 -1.80
CA HIS A 96 11.97 8.55 -2.48
C HIS A 96 13.02 9.48 -1.85
N GLN A 97 12.65 10.68 -1.42
CA GLN A 97 13.61 11.58 -0.78
C GLN A 97 14.11 11.07 0.57
N ILE A 98 13.24 10.44 1.37
CA ILE A 98 13.56 10.13 2.77
C ILE A 98 14.04 8.69 2.97
N ALA A 99 13.55 7.73 2.18
CA ALA A 99 13.67 6.31 2.47
C ALA A 99 14.54 5.53 1.48
N LEU A 100 15.04 6.15 0.41
CA LEU A 100 15.93 5.48 -0.55
C LEU A 100 17.16 4.84 0.13
N ASN A 101 17.64 5.43 1.22
CA ASN A 101 18.82 4.94 1.93
C ASN A 101 18.57 3.69 2.79
N THR A 102 17.31 3.37 3.08
CA THR A 102 16.90 2.20 3.88
C THR A 102 16.08 1.21 3.07
N THR A 103 15.94 1.45 1.77
CA THR A 103 15.13 0.62 0.86
C THR A 103 16.02 -0.04 -0.18
N VAL A 104 16.01 -1.37 -0.23
CA VAL A 104 16.64 -2.12 -1.32
C VAL A 104 15.80 -1.96 -2.58
N THR A 105 16.28 -1.14 -3.51
CA THR A 105 15.62 -0.89 -4.81
C THR A 105 16.08 -1.87 -5.90
N TYR A 106 17.33 -2.31 -5.83
CA TYR A 106 17.93 -3.27 -6.77
C TYR A 106 18.59 -4.42 -6.03
N SER A 107 18.27 -5.66 -6.44
CA SER A 107 18.85 -6.87 -5.87
C SER A 107 20.39 -6.90 -5.98
N PHE A 108 20.94 -6.29 -7.03
CA PHE A 108 22.38 -6.22 -7.23
C PHE A 108 23.08 -5.37 -6.17
N ASP A 109 22.44 -4.32 -5.65
CA ASP A 109 23.02 -3.47 -4.61
C ASP A 109 23.05 -4.19 -3.27
N LEU A 110 22.02 -4.99 -2.96
CA LEU A 110 22.02 -5.91 -1.83
C LEU A 110 23.20 -6.90 -1.92
N ILE A 111 23.39 -7.54 -3.08
CA ILE A 111 24.49 -8.49 -3.28
C ILE A 111 25.85 -7.81 -3.11
N LYS A 112 26.05 -6.61 -3.68
CA LYS A 112 27.28 -5.83 -3.49
C LYS A 112 27.55 -5.52 -2.02
N GLN A 113 26.51 -5.16 -1.27
CA GLN A 113 26.63 -4.81 0.15
C GLN A 113 27.00 -6.04 0.99
N LEU A 114 26.34 -7.17 0.75
CA LEU A 114 26.67 -8.45 1.39
C LEU A 114 28.10 -8.89 1.06
N TYR A 115 28.52 -8.77 -0.21
CA TYR A 115 29.89 -9.08 -0.62
C TYR A 115 30.91 -8.18 0.07
N LYS A 116 30.61 -6.87 0.18
CA LYS A 116 31.45 -5.91 0.90
C LYS A 116 31.62 -6.33 2.35
N TRP A 117 30.52 -6.65 3.05
CA TRP A 117 30.60 -7.09 4.45
C TRP A 117 31.34 -8.41 4.63
N SER A 118 31.19 -9.36 3.70
CA SER A 118 31.98 -10.60 3.73
C SER A 118 33.48 -10.31 3.54
N LYS A 119 33.85 -9.48 2.55
CA LYS A 119 35.25 -9.15 2.25
C LYS A 119 35.96 -8.46 3.42
N TYR A 120 35.24 -7.63 4.17
CA TYR A 120 35.79 -6.94 5.35
C TYR A 120 35.60 -7.72 6.67
N ASN A 121 35.24 -9.02 6.61
CA ASN A 121 34.99 -9.88 7.78
C ASN A 121 33.96 -9.31 8.77
N ILE A 122 32.97 -8.58 8.25
CA ILE A 122 31.84 -8.03 9.01
C ILE A 122 30.71 -9.08 9.12
N LEU A 123 30.56 -9.95 8.12
CA LEU A 123 29.67 -11.12 8.19
C LEU A 123 30.40 -12.30 8.84
N HIS A 124 29.90 -12.75 9.98
CA HIS A 124 30.37 -13.93 10.69
C HIS A 124 29.51 -15.16 10.35
N GLN A 125 30.01 -16.36 10.62
CA GLN A 125 29.24 -17.59 10.41
C GLN A 125 27.95 -17.64 11.26
N GLU A 126 27.95 -16.96 12.41
CA GLU A 126 26.80 -16.85 13.31
C GLU A 126 25.84 -15.72 12.93
N THR A 127 26.14 -14.94 11.88
CA THR A 127 25.25 -13.85 11.45
C THR A 127 23.93 -14.41 10.91
N LEU A 128 22.82 -14.01 11.53
CA LEU A 128 21.48 -14.42 11.14
C LEU A 128 20.82 -13.36 10.25
N LEU A 129 20.16 -13.81 9.18
CA LEU A 129 19.26 -12.99 8.39
C LEU A 129 17.86 -13.02 9.02
N CYS A 130 17.44 -11.91 9.60
CA CYS A 130 16.11 -11.74 10.18
C CYS A 130 15.20 -10.99 9.20
N THR A 131 14.00 -11.50 8.98
CA THR A 131 12.95 -10.84 8.18
C THR A 131 11.71 -10.62 9.04
N MET A 132 11.04 -9.49 8.84
CA MET A 132 9.81 -9.14 9.56
C MET A 132 8.72 -8.78 8.56
N ASP A 133 7.53 -9.33 8.78
CA ASP A 133 6.34 -8.98 8.00
C ASP A 133 5.58 -7.84 8.68
N VAL A 134 5.12 -6.88 7.87
CA VAL A 134 4.27 -5.79 8.34
C VAL A 134 2.82 -6.20 8.17
N LEU A 135 2.10 -6.32 9.28
CA LEU A 135 0.68 -6.69 9.26
C LEU A 135 -0.22 -5.47 9.02
N ASP A 136 0.16 -4.30 9.55
CA ASP A 136 -0.72 -3.13 9.59
C ASP A 136 0.00 -1.80 9.34
N LEU A 137 -0.63 -0.94 8.52
CA LEU A 137 -0.06 0.32 8.02
C LEU A 137 -0.86 1.53 8.55
N TYR A 138 -0.76 1.82 9.85
CA TYR A 138 -1.59 2.85 10.49
C TYR A 138 -0.88 4.18 10.80
N TYR A 139 0.42 4.32 10.49
CA TYR A 139 1.20 5.47 10.94
C TYR A 139 1.90 6.22 9.80
N LEU A 140 1.54 7.50 9.62
CA LEU A 140 2.19 8.46 8.75
C LEU A 140 2.44 9.74 9.55
N ASN A 141 3.71 10.07 9.83
CA ASN A 141 4.08 11.27 10.58
C ASN A 141 4.66 12.35 9.66
N ILE A 142 3.79 12.98 8.85
CA ILE A 142 4.15 14.05 7.93
C ILE A 142 3.29 15.28 8.27
N LYS A 143 3.86 16.51 8.31
CA LYS A 143 3.11 17.70 8.76
C LYS A 143 2.19 18.30 7.68
N GLN A 144 2.67 18.43 6.44
CA GLN A 144 1.90 18.96 5.30
C GLN A 144 2.59 18.56 4.00
N ILE A 145 1.83 18.31 2.92
CA ILE A 145 2.37 17.94 1.61
C ILE A 145 1.66 18.71 0.51
N ASN A 146 2.39 19.48 -0.30
CA ASN A 146 1.89 20.23 -1.46
C ASN A 146 0.60 21.01 -1.19
N GLY A 147 0.52 21.67 -0.03
CA GLY A 147 -0.66 22.46 0.38
C GLY A 147 -1.82 21.65 0.96
N LEU A 148 -1.80 20.30 0.89
CA LEU A 148 -2.77 19.44 1.56
C LEU A 148 -2.42 19.24 3.02
N LYS A 149 -3.42 19.44 3.89
CA LYS A 149 -3.32 19.09 5.32
C LYS A 149 -3.13 17.59 5.47
N ILE A 150 -2.30 17.16 6.42
CA ILE A 150 -2.06 15.73 6.67
C ILE A 150 -3.35 15.00 7.01
N GLU A 151 -4.28 15.65 7.71
CA GLU A 151 -5.58 15.07 8.04
C GLU A 151 -6.38 14.72 6.78
N THR A 152 -6.30 15.54 5.73
CA THR A 152 -6.93 15.24 4.43
C THR A 152 -6.29 13.99 3.81
N ILE A 153 -4.96 13.90 3.85
CA ILE A 153 -4.22 12.76 3.28
C ILE A 153 -4.59 11.47 4.02
N ILE A 154 -4.56 11.48 5.36
CA ILE A 154 -4.94 10.33 6.20
C ILE A 154 -6.38 9.91 5.93
N ARG A 155 -7.30 10.88 5.81
CA ARG A 155 -8.71 10.64 5.48
C ARG A 155 -8.87 9.93 4.14
N LEU A 156 -8.20 10.44 3.09
CA LEU A 156 -8.23 9.82 1.76
C LEU A 156 -7.57 8.42 1.76
N CYS A 157 -6.44 8.24 2.46
CA CYS A 157 -5.78 6.94 2.58
C CYS A 157 -6.71 5.91 3.26
N ARG A 158 -7.33 6.27 4.39
CA ARG A 158 -8.30 5.43 5.09
C ARG A 158 -9.47 5.07 4.18
N PHE A 159 -9.98 6.05 3.43
CA PHE A 159 -11.07 5.81 2.49
C PHE A 159 -10.69 4.76 1.43
N VAL A 160 -9.49 4.83 0.85
CA VAL A 160 -9.02 3.84 -0.13
C VAL A 160 -8.88 2.45 0.51
N VAL A 161 -8.25 2.34 1.68
CA VAL A 161 -8.00 1.06 2.36
C VAL A 161 -9.30 0.39 2.81
N GLN A 162 -10.26 1.16 3.34
CA GLN A 162 -11.51 0.63 3.88
C GLN A 162 -12.54 0.24 2.81
N ASN A 163 -12.43 0.77 1.60
CA ASN A 163 -13.43 0.57 0.56
C ASN A 163 -12.93 -0.33 -0.59
N ASN A 164 -12.18 -1.38 -0.26
CA ASN A 164 -11.67 -2.35 -1.24
C ASN A 164 -12.64 -3.51 -1.43
N TYR A 165 -13.40 -3.47 -2.52
CA TYR A 165 -14.38 -4.49 -2.88
C TYR A 165 -14.02 -5.12 -4.22
N PHE A 166 -14.23 -6.42 -4.34
CA PHE A 166 -13.95 -7.16 -5.56
C PHE A 166 -14.91 -8.34 -5.74
N SER A 167 -14.94 -8.87 -6.94
CA SER A 167 -15.66 -10.10 -7.28
C SER A 167 -14.70 -11.26 -7.49
N TYR A 168 -15.14 -12.46 -7.13
CA TYR A 168 -14.45 -13.70 -7.37
C TYR A 168 -15.46 -14.86 -7.45
N ASN A 169 -15.38 -15.68 -8.51
CA ASN A 169 -16.26 -16.84 -8.72
C ASN A 169 -17.76 -16.53 -8.50
N GLY A 170 -18.24 -15.42 -9.08
CA GLY A 170 -19.66 -15.03 -9.01
C GLY A 170 -20.14 -14.56 -7.64
N LYS A 171 -19.21 -14.31 -6.69
CA LYS A 171 -19.49 -13.73 -5.38
C LYS A 171 -18.71 -12.43 -5.20
N TYR A 172 -19.19 -11.60 -4.28
CA TYR A 172 -18.57 -10.34 -3.91
C TYR A 172 -17.87 -10.44 -2.55
N TYR A 173 -16.77 -9.71 -2.40
CA TYR A 173 -15.94 -9.73 -1.20
C TYR A 173 -15.50 -8.32 -0.82
N HIS A 174 -15.35 -8.12 0.49
CA HIS A 174 -14.76 -6.92 1.08
C HIS A 174 -13.42 -7.31 1.71
N GLN A 175 -12.34 -6.62 1.34
CA GLN A 175 -11.08 -6.75 2.06
C GLN A 175 -11.15 -5.93 3.36
N VAL A 176 -11.10 -6.63 4.49
CA VAL A 176 -11.22 -6.04 5.84
C VAL A 176 -9.88 -5.91 6.56
N CYS A 177 -8.83 -6.61 6.07
CA CYS A 177 -7.47 -6.53 6.59
C CYS A 177 -6.43 -6.32 5.47
N GLY A 178 -5.42 -5.50 5.76
CA GLY A 178 -4.36 -5.16 4.83
C GLY A 178 -4.77 -4.21 3.71
N GLY A 179 -3.82 -3.90 2.82
CA GLY A 179 -4.08 -3.12 1.59
C GLY A 179 -4.31 -4.02 0.38
N ALA A 180 -5.12 -3.55 -0.57
CA ALA A 180 -5.37 -4.28 -1.81
C ALA A 180 -4.08 -4.44 -2.63
N MET A 181 -3.74 -5.69 -2.95
CA MET A 181 -2.64 -6.03 -3.86
C MET A 181 -3.02 -5.58 -5.26
N GLY A 182 -2.39 -4.51 -5.74
CA GLY A 182 -2.70 -3.86 -7.02
C GLY A 182 -3.18 -2.42 -6.89
N SER A 183 -3.46 -1.93 -5.67
CA SER A 183 -3.68 -0.50 -5.44
C SER A 183 -2.35 0.26 -5.50
N PRO A 184 -2.25 1.33 -6.32
CA PRO A 184 -1.07 2.22 -6.33
C PRO A 184 -0.70 2.77 -4.96
N LEU A 185 -1.68 2.98 -4.08
CA LEU A 185 -1.47 3.56 -2.76
C LEU A 185 -0.80 2.58 -1.80
N THR A 186 -1.22 1.31 -1.81
CA THR A 186 -0.81 0.31 -0.81
C THR A 186 0.71 0.23 -0.67
N LEU A 187 1.42 0.15 -1.80
CA LEU A 187 2.89 0.09 -1.78
C LEU A 187 3.49 1.36 -1.18
N THR A 188 3.00 2.52 -1.60
CA THR A 188 3.53 3.82 -1.17
C THR A 188 3.31 4.06 0.32
N ILE A 189 2.15 3.70 0.88
CA ILE A 189 1.92 3.79 2.32
C ILE A 189 2.74 2.76 3.11
N ALA A 190 2.97 1.56 2.57
CA ALA A 190 3.80 0.54 3.20
C ALA A 190 5.24 1.03 3.36
N ASN A 191 5.76 1.56 2.26
CA ASN A 191 7.06 2.18 2.16
C ASN A 191 7.22 3.36 3.13
N CYS A 192 6.25 4.29 3.17
CA CYS A 192 6.28 5.39 4.14
C CYS A 192 6.25 4.92 5.59
N TYR A 193 5.41 3.94 5.91
CA TYR A 193 5.33 3.37 7.26
C TYR A 193 6.67 2.74 7.68
N MET A 194 7.26 1.92 6.80
CA MET A 194 8.54 1.27 7.06
C MET A 194 9.62 2.28 7.36
N PHE A 195 9.75 3.34 6.57
CA PHE A 195 10.73 4.38 6.85
C PHE A 195 10.64 4.96 8.28
N PHE A 196 9.42 5.27 8.75
CA PHE A 196 9.24 5.81 10.09
C PHE A 196 9.51 4.78 11.18
N PHE A 197 9.11 3.53 10.95
CA PHE A 197 9.31 2.41 11.87
C PHE A 197 10.80 2.04 12.01
N GLU A 198 11.50 1.95 10.88
CA GLU A 198 12.91 1.58 10.79
C GLU A 198 13.82 2.62 11.44
N ARG A 199 13.46 3.91 11.40
CA ARG A 199 14.32 5.00 11.90
C ARG A 199 14.82 4.79 13.32
N ASP A 200 13.96 4.29 14.20
CA ASP A 200 14.33 4.09 15.61
C ASP A 200 14.96 2.71 15.85
N ILE A 201 14.69 1.73 14.99
CA ILE A 201 15.34 0.41 14.98
C ILE A 201 16.78 0.52 14.50
N ILE A 202 17.04 1.25 13.41
CA ILE A 202 18.37 1.45 12.83
C ILE A 202 19.33 2.07 13.86
N LYS A 203 18.85 3.02 14.67
CA LYS A 203 19.66 3.61 15.76
C LYS A 203 20.08 2.56 16.79
N GLN A 204 19.16 1.66 17.17
CA GLN A 204 19.46 0.59 18.12
C GLN A 204 20.42 -0.44 17.53
N ILE A 205 20.22 -0.83 16.28
CA ILE A 205 21.07 -1.78 15.56
C ILE A 205 22.50 -1.25 15.43
N ASN A 206 22.66 0.01 15.02
CA ASN A 206 23.98 0.64 14.90
C ASN A 206 24.71 0.73 16.25
N ASN A 207 23.98 0.99 17.34
CA ASN A 207 24.56 1.01 18.68
C ASN A 207 24.93 -0.39 19.20
N GLY A 208 24.26 -1.44 18.71
CA GLY A 208 24.50 -2.84 19.07
C GLY A 208 25.47 -3.60 18.16
N GLY A 209 26.07 -2.93 17.17
CA GLY A 209 26.97 -3.57 16.19
C GLY A 209 26.25 -4.47 15.18
N GLY A 210 24.92 -4.40 15.10
CA GLY A 210 24.15 -5.14 14.11
C GLY A 210 24.25 -4.51 12.72
N LEU A 211 23.87 -5.28 11.69
CA LEU A 211 23.86 -4.84 10.31
C LEU A 211 22.43 -4.55 9.87
N TYR A 212 22.23 -3.43 9.19
CA TYR A 212 20.95 -3.05 8.60
C TYR A 212 21.10 -2.88 7.08
N LEU A 213 20.10 -3.36 6.34
CA LEU A 213 20.03 -3.35 4.88
C LEU A 213 18.85 -2.50 4.43
#